data_AF-A0AA38NHF4-F1
#
_entry.id   AF-A0AA38NHF4-F1
#
_cell.length_a   1.000
_cell.length_b   1.000
_cell.length_c   1.000
_cell.angle_alpha   90.00
_cell.angle_beta   90.00
_cell.angle_gamma   90.00
#
_symmetry.space_group_name_H-M   'P 1'
#
loop_
_entity.id
_entity.type
_entity.pdbx_description
1 polymer ?
#
loop_
_entity_poly.entity_id
_entity_poly.type
_entity_poly.pdbx_seq_one_letter_code
_entity_poly.pdbx_strand_id
1 'polypeptide(L)'
;MQGSNGEPSREIQSVLMRHHSEQTINSSDTDTPCPLIHQFPVEILARIFFECLPDPMSVPFDCAQLWTLGRICSRWRSVICLEMPLTWSTIKINFRSSTARAAKLSRHSAEIMRVCIQRTRECPLTIAFTCASDVGATARDDWLRSRVLSRLLPAKGRLKSLEVLNLSLEPQNARSLPRAVDIFEDAPKLTRVTMSSHLSLDTFRLPWKQIIEYRTKLMEVWNCVEVLHHAPHLRALHAKLERARG
;
A
#
# COMPACT_ATOMS: atom_id res chain seq x y z
N MET A 1 -32.77 -9.24 18.26
CA MET A 1 -32.15 -8.02 17.74
C MET A 1 -31.28 -8.40 16.55
N GLN A 2 -31.76 -8.16 15.33
CA GLN A 2 -31.09 -8.50 14.07
C GLN A 2 -30.00 -7.46 13.77
N GLY A 3 -28.76 -7.93 13.65
CA GLY A 3 -27.62 -7.11 13.25
C GLY A 3 -27.49 -7.06 11.73
N SER A 4 -27.65 -5.86 11.18
CA SER A 4 -27.38 -5.50 9.78
C SER A 4 -25.91 -5.75 9.41
N ASN A 5 -25.65 -6.82 8.66
CA ASN A 5 -24.42 -7.01 7.88
C ASN A 5 -24.62 -6.35 6.51
N GLY A 6 -24.56 -5.01 6.50
CA GLY A 6 -24.72 -4.19 5.30
C GLY A 6 -23.47 -4.20 4.42
N GLU A 7 -23.50 -5.08 3.43
CA GLU A 7 -22.78 -5.18 2.14
C GLU A 7 -21.99 -3.94 1.63
N PRO A 8 -20.77 -3.63 2.11
CA PRO A 8 -19.96 -2.52 1.57
C PRO A 8 -19.22 -2.92 0.28
N SER A 9 -19.00 -4.23 0.10
CA SER A 9 -18.14 -4.75 -0.95
C SER A 9 -18.74 -4.62 -2.36
N ARG A 10 -20.06 -4.52 -2.51
CA ARG A 10 -20.71 -4.38 -3.82
C ARG A 10 -20.70 -2.93 -4.34
N GLU A 11 -20.83 -1.94 -3.47
CA GLU A 11 -20.78 -0.53 -3.86
C GLU A 11 -19.37 -0.07 -4.24
N ILE A 12 -18.33 -0.48 -3.50
CA ILE A 12 -16.97 -0.14 -3.92
C ILE A 12 -16.56 -0.90 -5.18
N GLN A 13 -17.05 -2.14 -5.36
CA GLN A 13 -16.93 -2.84 -6.63
C GLN A 13 -17.64 -2.05 -7.73
N SER A 14 -18.91 -1.65 -7.57
CA SER A 14 -19.67 -0.94 -8.60
C SER A 14 -19.05 0.42 -8.96
N VAL A 15 -18.45 1.13 -8.01
CA VAL A 15 -17.80 2.42 -8.25
C VAL A 15 -16.43 2.25 -8.93
N LEU A 16 -15.60 1.28 -8.51
CA LEU A 16 -14.36 0.93 -9.24
C LEU A 16 -14.66 0.35 -10.64
N MET A 17 -15.79 -0.36 -10.79
CA MET A 17 -16.28 -0.94 -12.06
C MET A 17 -16.74 0.14 -13.05
N ARG A 18 -17.44 1.20 -12.59
CA ARG A 18 -17.84 2.35 -13.43
C ARG A 18 -16.64 3.19 -13.88
N HIS A 19 -15.51 3.12 -13.19
CA HIS A 19 -14.35 3.96 -13.50
C HIS A 19 -13.41 3.42 -14.58
N HIS A 20 -13.60 2.18 -15.05
CA HIS A 20 -12.87 1.60 -16.18
C HIS A 20 -13.79 1.26 -17.38
N SER A 21 -15.04 1.73 -17.37
CA SER A 21 -16.02 1.50 -18.44
C SER A 21 -16.04 2.57 -19.54
N GLU A 22 -15.09 3.51 -19.58
CA GLU A 22 -14.96 4.49 -20.68
C GLU A 22 -14.11 3.98 -21.87
N GLN A 23 -13.77 2.70 -21.90
CA GLN A 23 -13.28 2.00 -23.09
C GLN A 23 -14.18 0.80 -23.37
N THR A 24 -15.38 1.06 -23.87
CA THR A 24 -16.25 0.03 -24.44
C THR A 24 -15.85 -0.21 -25.90
N ILE A 25 -15.11 -1.29 -26.12
CA ILE A 25 -15.16 -2.01 -27.40
C ILE A 25 -16.59 -2.53 -27.51
N ASN A 26 -17.36 -2.00 -28.45
CA ASN A 26 -18.58 -2.62 -28.93
C ASN A 26 -18.22 -4.00 -29.49
N SER A 27 -18.66 -5.05 -28.81
CA SER A 27 -18.61 -6.43 -29.31
C SER A 27 -19.96 -7.06 -29.02
N SER A 28 -20.83 -7.01 -30.01
CA SER A 28 -22.01 -7.86 -30.13
C SER A 28 -21.58 -9.32 -30.34
N ASP A 29 -22.30 -10.23 -29.67
CA ASP A 29 -22.45 -11.67 -29.94
C ASP A 29 -21.20 -12.58 -29.97
N THR A 30 -21.04 -13.38 -28.91
CA THR A 30 -21.36 -14.83 -28.93
C THR A 30 -21.08 -15.41 -27.53
N ASP A 31 -22.15 -15.87 -26.87
CA ASP A 31 -22.14 -16.49 -25.54
C ASP A 31 -21.61 -17.93 -25.64
N THR A 32 -20.32 -18.07 -25.98
CA THR A 32 -19.63 -19.36 -25.87
C THR A 32 -18.90 -19.36 -24.53
N PRO A 33 -19.33 -20.15 -23.52
CA PRO A 33 -18.60 -20.27 -22.27
C PRO A 33 -17.20 -20.78 -22.63
N CYS A 34 -16.13 -20.06 -22.26
CA CYS A 34 -14.77 -20.58 -22.41
C CYS A 34 -14.61 -21.85 -21.54
N PRO A 35 -14.75 -23.08 -22.06
CA PRO A 35 -15.00 -24.25 -21.22
C PRO A 35 -13.76 -24.66 -20.42
N LEU A 36 -12.58 -24.39 -20.99
CA LEU A 36 -11.30 -24.86 -20.47
C LEU A 36 -10.88 -24.13 -19.19
N ILE A 37 -11.17 -22.82 -19.08
CA ILE A 37 -10.74 -22.06 -17.90
C ILE A 37 -11.50 -22.47 -16.63
N HIS A 38 -12.70 -23.02 -16.80
CA HIS A 38 -13.50 -23.57 -15.71
C HIS A 38 -13.11 -25.02 -15.35
N GLN A 39 -12.19 -25.64 -16.07
CA GLN A 39 -11.71 -26.98 -15.75
C GLN A 39 -10.43 -26.96 -14.90
N PHE A 40 -9.66 -25.86 -14.91
CA PHE A 40 -8.44 -25.76 -14.12
C PHE A 40 -8.73 -25.73 -12.61
N PRO A 41 -8.01 -26.51 -11.79
CA PRO A 41 -8.03 -26.36 -10.33
C PRO A 41 -7.74 -24.90 -9.92
N VAL A 42 -8.30 -24.48 -8.78
CA VAL A 42 -8.21 -23.08 -8.32
C VAL A 42 -6.76 -22.65 -8.08
N GLU A 43 -5.89 -23.58 -7.71
CA GLU A 43 -4.46 -23.41 -7.49
C GLU A 43 -3.74 -23.08 -8.79
N ILE A 44 -4.10 -23.78 -9.88
CA ILE A 44 -3.54 -23.54 -11.22
C ILE A 44 -3.98 -22.16 -11.72
N LEU A 45 -5.26 -21.80 -11.52
CA LEU A 45 -5.75 -20.46 -11.86
C LEU A 45 -5.04 -19.38 -11.05
N ALA A 46 -4.87 -19.57 -9.74
CA ALA A 46 -4.13 -18.64 -8.89
C ALA A 46 -2.69 -18.46 -9.38
N ARG A 47 -2.03 -19.56 -9.79
CA ARG A 47 -0.68 -19.49 -10.36
C ARG A 47 -0.65 -18.73 -11.67
N ILE A 48 -1.57 -19.00 -12.60
CA ILE A 48 -1.66 -18.27 -13.87
C ILE A 48 -1.84 -16.77 -13.59
N PHE A 49 -2.76 -16.40 -12.70
CA PHE A 49 -2.98 -14.99 -12.36
C PHE A 49 -1.75 -14.35 -11.74
N PHE A 50 -1.04 -15.08 -10.88
CA PHE A 50 0.20 -14.62 -10.29
C PHE A 50 1.25 -14.33 -11.37
N GLU A 51 1.45 -15.23 -12.34
CA GLU A 51 2.40 -15.02 -13.45
C GLU A 51 1.98 -13.89 -14.41
N CYS A 52 0.69 -13.56 -14.49
CA CYS A 52 0.20 -12.45 -15.29
C CYS A 52 0.41 -11.06 -14.65
N LEU A 53 0.86 -11.00 -13.39
CA LEU A 53 1.11 -9.73 -12.71
C LEU A 53 2.54 -9.23 -13.00
N PRO A 54 2.73 -7.94 -13.35
CA PRO A 54 4.03 -7.35 -13.64
C PRO A 54 4.94 -7.28 -12.41
N ASP A 55 4.35 -7.25 -11.21
CA ASP A 55 5.05 -7.49 -9.94
C ASP A 55 4.17 -8.40 -9.10
N PRO A 56 4.40 -9.72 -9.15
CA PRO A 56 3.48 -10.67 -8.54
C PRO A 56 3.50 -10.62 -7.00
N MET A 57 4.54 -9.98 -6.43
CA MET A 57 4.70 -9.76 -5.01
C MET A 57 4.23 -8.40 -4.55
N SER A 58 3.65 -7.57 -5.44
CA SER A 58 3.13 -6.27 -5.05
C SER A 58 1.90 -5.85 -5.81
N VAL A 59 0.91 -5.35 -5.07
CA VAL A 59 -0.26 -4.76 -5.68
C VAL A 59 -0.12 -3.25 -5.59
N PRO A 60 -0.09 -2.55 -6.75
CA PRO A 60 -0.23 -1.11 -6.75
C PRO A 60 -1.50 -0.74 -5.99
N PHE A 61 -1.51 0.36 -5.26
CA PHE A 61 -2.67 0.76 -4.45
C PHE A 61 -3.97 0.88 -5.26
N ASP A 62 -3.91 1.08 -6.58
CA ASP A 62 -5.10 1.08 -7.44
C ASP A 62 -5.60 -0.32 -7.81
N CYS A 63 -4.79 -1.37 -7.57
CA CYS A 63 -5.09 -2.79 -7.73
C CYS A 63 -5.70 -3.13 -9.11
N ALA A 64 -5.46 -2.28 -10.12
CA ALA A 64 -6.29 -2.22 -11.32
C ALA A 64 -6.32 -3.55 -12.09
N GLN A 65 -5.19 -4.23 -12.16
CA GLN A 65 -5.05 -5.51 -12.88
C GLN A 65 -5.78 -6.64 -12.17
N LEU A 66 -5.63 -6.78 -10.86
CA LEU A 66 -6.39 -7.79 -10.09
C LEU A 66 -7.89 -7.54 -10.17
N TRP A 67 -8.31 -6.28 -10.12
CA TRP A 67 -9.70 -5.93 -10.32
C TRP A 67 -10.16 -6.27 -11.74
N THR A 68 -9.34 -6.02 -12.75
CA THR A 68 -9.64 -6.35 -14.15
C THR A 68 -9.80 -7.85 -14.35
N LEU A 69 -8.89 -8.67 -13.81
CA LEU A 69 -9.01 -10.13 -13.84
C LEU A 69 -10.27 -10.60 -13.10
N GLY A 70 -10.59 -10.00 -11.96
CA GLY A 70 -11.81 -10.28 -11.20
C GLY A 70 -13.12 -9.84 -11.88
N ARG A 71 -13.07 -9.12 -13.00
CA ARG A 71 -14.25 -8.76 -13.80
C ARG A 71 -14.64 -9.84 -14.80
N ILE A 72 -13.74 -10.74 -15.17
CA ILE A 72 -13.97 -11.73 -16.23
C ILE A 72 -15.09 -12.69 -15.83
N CYS A 73 -15.01 -13.33 -14.67
CA CYS A 73 -16.12 -14.11 -14.12
C CYS A 73 -16.04 -14.21 -12.59
N SER A 74 -17.13 -14.69 -11.96
CA SER A 74 -17.23 -14.86 -10.51
C SER A 74 -16.18 -15.80 -9.93
N ARG A 75 -15.79 -16.84 -10.69
CA ARG A 75 -14.76 -17.79 -10.30
C ARG A 75 -13.38 -17.12 -10.20
N TRP A 76 -12.98 -16.35 -11.20
CA TRP A 76 -11.68 -15.65 -11.19
C TRP A 76 -11.59 -14.70 -10.02
N ARG A 77 -12.67 -13.95 -9.77
CA ARG A 77 -12.77 -13.09 -8.59
C ARG A 77 -12.59 -13.88 -7.30
N SER A 78 -13.26 -15.02 -7.17
CA SER A 78 -13.18 -15.86 -5.98
C SER A 78 -11.76 -16.37 -5.76
N VAL A 79 -11.10 -16.88 -6.80
CA VAL A 79 -9.69 -17.31 -6.76
C VAL A 79 -8.77 -16.17 -6.32
N ILE A 80 -8.87 -15.00 -6.94
CA ILE A 80 -8.06 -13.82 -6.61
C ILE A 80 -8.28 -13.35 -5.15
N CYS A 81 -9.52 -13.45 -4.65
CA CYS A 81 -9.85 -12.97 -3.30
C CYS A 81 -9.52 -13.99 -2.21
N LEU A 82 -9.59 -15.28 -2.51
CA LEU A 82 -9.54 -16.35 -1.51
C LEU A 82 -8.23 -17.14 -1.53
N GLU A 83 -7.63 -17.32 -2.71
CA GLU A 83 -6.46 -18.19 -2.92
C GLU A 83 -5.16 -17.42 -3.10
N MET A 84 -5.20 -16.08 -3.16
CA MET A 84 -4.02 -15.25 -3.40
C MET A 84 -3.73 -14.23 -2.27
N PRO A 85 -3.74 -14.61 -0.98
CA PRO A 85 -3.55 -13.67 0.13
C PRO A 85 -2.19 -12.95 0.10
N LEU A 86 -1.13 -13.63 -0.39
CA LEU A 86 0.21 -13.05 -0.55
C LEU A 86 0.24 -11.89 -1.53
N THR A 87 -0.60 -11.93 -2.57
CA THR A 87 -0.67 -10.82 -3.51
C THR A 87 -1.22 -9.56 -2.82
N TRP A 88 -2.11 -9.72 -1.84
CA TRP A 88 -2.61 -8.62 -1.01
C TRP A 88 -1.67 -8.23 0.14
N SER A 89 -0.56 -8.94 0.34
CA SER A 89 0.34 -8.72 1.48
C SER A 89 1.36 -7.62 1.26
N THR A 90 1.45 -7.06 0.05
CA THR A 90 2.31 -5.91 -0.24
C THR A 90 1.50 -4.80 -0.88
N ILE A 91 1.29 -3.72 -0.13
CA ILE A 91 0.52 -2.55 -0.56
C ILE A 91 1.50 -1.44 -0.94
N LYS A 92 1.59 -1.12 -2.23
CA LYS A 92 2.45 -0.03 -2.74
C LYS A 92 1.63 1.21 -3.05
N ILE A 93 1.82 2.28 -2.29
CA ILE A 93 1.13 3.56 -2.48
C ILE A 93 2.11 4.56 -3.10
N ASN A 94 1.91 4.83 -4.39
CA ASN A 94 2.74 5.76 -5.15
C ASN A 94 1.97 7.06 -5.41
N PHE A 95 2.51 8.19 -4.95
CA PHE A 95 2.00 9.52 -5.25
C PHE A 95 2.90 10.18 -6.28
N ARG A 96 2.29 10.54 -7.40
CA ARG A 96 2.85 11.45 -8.40
C ARG A 96 1.92 12.65 -8.53
N SER A 97 2.52 13.84 -8.56
CA SER A 97 1.86 15.13 -8.28
C SER A 97 0.77 15.53 -9.29
N SER A 98 0.77 15.00 -10.51
CA SER A 98 0.06 15.67 -11.62
C SER A 98 -1.09 14.92 -12.31
N THR A 99 -1.49 13.72 -11.89
CA THR A 99 -2.51 12.99 -12.66
C THR A 99 -3.93 13.17 -12.12
N ALA A 100 -4.91 13.44 -12.99
CA ALA A 100 -6.35 13.39 -12.67
C ALA A 100 -6.76 12.05 -12.02
N ARG A 101 -6.00 10.98 -12.29
CA ARG A 101 -6.10 9.66 -11.67
C ARG A 101 -5.84 9.72 -10.15
N ALA A 102 -4.88 10.51 -9.68
CA ALA A 102 -4.59 10.67 -8.26
C ALA A 102 -5.76 11.33 -7.48
N ALA A 103 -6.49 12.27 -8.08
CA ALA A 103 -7.65 12.90 -7.45
C ALA A 103 -8.85 11.93 -7.30
N LYS A 104 -9.12 11.07 -8.31
CA LYS A 104 -10.21 10.08 -8.26
C LYS A 104 -9.92 8.94 -7.27
N LEU A 105 -8.69 8.42 -7.23
CA LEU A 105 -8.25 7.41 -6.25
C LEU A 105 -8.42 7.87 -4.80
N SER A 106 -8.46 9.17 -4.56
CA SER A 106 -8.66 9.73 -3.23
C SER A 106 -9.98 9.29 -2.58
N ARG A 107 -11.07 9.19 -3.35
CA ARG A 107 -12.41 8.91 -2.78
C ARG A 107 -12.58 7.49 -2.27
N HIS A 108 -11.91 6.51 -2.89
CA HIS A 108 -12.05 5.09 -2.53
C HIS A 108 -10.80 4.48 -1.90
N SER A 109 -9.76 5.30 -1.71
CA SER A 109 -8.50 4.90 -1.07
C SER A 109 -8.72 4.15 0.25
N ALA A 110 -9.56 4.70 1.12
CA ALA A 110 -9.89 4.11 2.41
C ALA A 110 -10.41 2.68 2.29
N GLU A 111 -11.34 2.47 1.36
CA GLU A 111 -11.93 1.15 1.16
C GLU A 111 -10.93 0.21 0.50
N ILE A 112 -10.23 0.66 -0.54
CA ILE A 112 -9.25 -0.21 -1.22
C ILE A 112 -8.22 -0.69 -0.20
N MET A 113 -7.73 0.20 0.66
CA MET A 113 -6.84 -0.15 1.76
C MET A 113 -7.47 -1.17 2.70
N ARG A 114 -8.72 -0.94 3.13
CA ARG A 114 -9.47 -1.87 3.99
C ARG A 114 -9.57 -3.26 3.36
N VAL A 115 -9.92 -3.33 2.08
CA VAL A 115 -10.06 -4.59 1.34
C VAL A 115 -8.73 -5.29 1.18
N CYS A 116 -7.65 -4.56 0.86
CA CYS A 116 -6.31 -5.14 0.78
C CYS A 116 -5.90 -5.76 2.12
N ILE A 117 -5.99 -5.01 3.21
CA ILE A 117 -5.65 -5.48 4.56
C ILE A 117 -6.50 -6.70 4.95
N GLN A 118 -7.81 -6.67 4.66
CA GLN A 118 -8.70 -7.80 4.97
C GLN A 118 -8.31 -9.07 4.18
N ARG A 119 -7.85 -8.92 2.94
CA ARG A 119 -7.44 -10.04 2.08
C ARG A 119 -6.04 -10.56 2.36
N THR A 120 -5.19 -9.76 2.99
CA THR A 120 -3.89 -10.23 3.48
C THR A 120 -4.05 -11.37 4.50
N ARG A 121 -5.19 -11.44 5.21
CA ARG A 121 -5.45 -12.43 6.27
C ARG A 121 -4.31 -12.44 7.31
N GLU A 122 -3.70 -13.60 7.54
CA GLU A 122 -2.61 -13.80 8.49
C GLU A 122 -1.22 -13.59 7.86
N CYS A 123 -1.14 -13.30 6.55
CA CYS A 123 0.13 -13.09 5.89
C CYS A 123 0.85 -11.84 6.44
N PRO A 124 2.19 -11.86 6.49
CA PRO A 124 3.00 -10.68 6.76
C PRO A 124 2.67 -9.52 5.83
N LEU A 125 2.22 -8.41 6.38
CA LEU A 125 1.88 -7.22 5.60
C LEU A 125 3.11 -6.32 5.44
N THR A 126 3.34 -5.89 4.20
CA THR A 126 4.30 -4.88 3.79
C THR A 126 3.56 -3.66 3.27
N ILE A 127 3.80 -2.50 3.85
CA ILE A 127 3.31 -1.22 3.30
C ILE A 127 4.51 -0.45 2.78
N ALA A 128 4.48 -0.12 1.50
CA ALA A 128 5.48 0.74 0.88
C ALA A 128 4.80 2.02 0.38
N PHE A 129 5.31 3.13 0.87
CA PHE A 129 4.85 4.46 0.57
C PHE A 129 5.93 5.20 -0.22
N THR A 130 5.60 5.68 -1.41
CA THR A 130 6.50 6.49 -2.24
C THR A 130 5.81 7.77 -2.66
N CYS A 131 6.44 8.93 -2.41
CA CYS A 131 5.98 10.19 -2.97
C CYS A 131 7.13 10.92 -3.64
N ALA A 132 7.06 10.97 -4.97
CA ALA A 132 7.96 11.75 -5.81
C ALA A 132 7.21 12.99 -6.31
N SER A 133 7.88 14.14 -6.29
CA SER A 133 7.38 15.33 -6.96
C SER A 133 7.62 15.20 -8.46
N ASP A 134 6.68 15.71 -9.26
CA ASP A 134 6.94 15.87 -10.68
C ASP A 134 7.84 17.10 -10.85
N VAL A 135 8.87 16.99 -11.68
CA VAL A 135 9.78 18.09 -12.01
C VAL A 135 8.95 19.24 -12.59
N GLY A 136 8.73 20.30 -11.79
CA GLY A 136 7.93 21.47 -12.17
C GLY A 136 6.70 21.76 -11.32
N ALA A 137 6.30 20.88 -10.40
CA ALA A 137 5.24 21.18 -9.43
C ALA A 137 5.76 22.20 -8.40
N THR A 138 5.25 23.43 -8.44
CA THR A 138 5.67 24.47 -7.48
C THR A 138 5.21 24.11 -6.07
N ALA A 139 6.10 24.28 -5.09
CA ALA A 139 5.97 23.85 -3.69
C ALA A 139 4.84 24.53 -2.87
N ARG A 140 3.89 25.20 -3.54
CA ARG A 140 2.84 26.00 -2.90
C ARG A 140 1.60 25.21 -2.49
N ASP A 141 1.44 23.99 -2.98
CA ASP A 141 0.22 23.25 -2.67
C ASP A 141 0.39 22.47 -1.35
N ASP A 142 -0.42 22.83 -0.36
CA ASP A 142 -0.56 22.19 0.96
C ASP A 142 -1.21 20.78 0.88
N TRP A 143 -1.28 20.20 -0.32
CA TRP A 143 -2.05 18.99 -0.65
C TRP A 143 -1.52 17.73 0.03
N LEU A 144 -0.22 17.68 0.32
CA LEU A 144 0.42 16.48 0.86
C LEU A 144 0.02 16.23 2.32
N ARG A 145 -0.12 17.29 3.14
CA ARG A 145 -0.58 17.23 4.54
C ARG A 145 -1.91 16.52 4.68
N SER A 146 -2.85 16.87 3.82
CA SER A 146 -4.22 16.36 3.88
C SER A 146 -4.37 15.02 3.15
N ARG A 147 -3.85 14.89 1.91
CA ARG A 147 -4.27 13.78 1.03
C ARG A 147 -3.49 12.49 1.19
N VAL A 148 -2.26 12.54 1.67
CA VAL A 148 -1.45 11.34 1.84
C VAL A 148 -1.87 10.60 3.09
N LEU A 149 -1.85 11.30 4.22
CA LEU A 149 -2.17 10.71 5.52
C LEU A 149 -3.63 10.31 5.61
N SER A 150 -4.56 11.08 5.02
CA SER A 150 -5.97 10.70 4.98
C SER A 150 -6.23 9.36 4.27
N ARG A 151 -5.34 8.91 3.39
CA ARG A 151 -5.48 7.59 2.74
C ARG A 151 -4.98 6.45 3.61
N LEU A 152 -4.03 6.74 4.49
CA LEU A 152 -3.47 5.79 5.45
C LEU A 152 -4.28 5.74 6.75
N LEU A 153 -4.97 6.83 7.10
CA LEU A 153 -5.77 6.95 8.32
C LEU A 153 -6.80 5.80 8.48
N PRO A 154 -7.48 5.31 7.43
CA PRO A 154 -8.40 4.17 7.50
C PRO A 154 -7.75 2.84 7.88
N ALA A 155 -6.41 2.75 7.78
CA ALA A 155 -5.64 1.61 8.28
C ALA A 155 -5.22 1.75 9.75
N LYS A 156 -5.34 2.94 10.36
CA LYS A 156 -4.99 3.12 11.77
C LYS A 156 -5.76 2.12 12.64
N GLY A 157 -5.05 1.44 13.54
CA GLY A 157 -5.60 0.38 14.39
C GLY A 157 -5.92 -0.95 13.69
N ARG A 158 -5.67 -1.08 12.38
CA ARG A 158 -5.94 -2.30 11.58
C ARG A 158 -4.68 -3.00 11.08
N LEU A 159 -3.50 -2.46 11.38
CA LEU A 159 -2.20 -2.93 10.89
C LEU A 159 -1.59 -4.04 11.79
N LYS A 160 -2.42 -4.97 12.26
CA LYS A 160 -2.00 -6.02 13.21
C LYS A 160 -0.99 -7.02 12.63
N SER A 161 -0.98 -7.17 11.31
CA SER A 161 -0.04 -8.03 10.57
C SER A 161 1.09 -7.26 9.89
N LEU A 162 1.19 -5.93 10.07
CA LEU A 162 2.24 -5.14 9.44
C LEU A 162 3.60 -5.51 10.02
N GLU A 163 4.48 -6.06 9.18
CA GLU A 163 5.85 -6.44 9.55
C GLU A 163 6.90 -5.51 8.94
N VAL A 164 6.61 -4.98 7.74
CA VAL A 164 7.55 -4.16 6.97
C VAL A 164 6.90 -2.84 6.59
N LEU A 165 7.58 -1.75 6.92
CA LEU A 165 7.18 -0.40 6.54
C LEU A 165 8.28 0.26 5.73
N ASN A 166 7.98 0.69 4.52
CA ASN A 166 8.90 1.46 3.68
C ASN A 166 8.32 2.84 3.40
N LEU A 167 9.01 3.89 3.84
CA LEU A 167 8.62 5.30 3.69
C LEU A 167 9.66 6.03 2.84
N SER A 168 9.40 6.14 1.54
CA SER A 168 10.25 6.84 0.57
C SER A 168 9.62 8.16 0.13
N LEU A 169 9.91 9.21 0.89
CA LEU A 169 9.49 10.58 0.58
C LEU A 169 10.63 11.33 -0.11
N GLU A 170 10.32 12.45 -0.77
CA GLU A 170 11.31 13.46 -1.18
C GLU A 170 11.41 14.57 -0.11
N PRO A 171 12.53 15.31 0.00
CA PRO A 171 12.76 16.26 1.08
C PRO A 171 11.66 17.31 1.29
N GLN A 172 11.15 17.88 0.19
CA GLN A 172 10.06 18.86 0.18
C GLN A 172 8.75 18.26 0.68
N ASN A 173 8.52 16.99 0.38
CA ASN A 173 7.33 16.26 0.82
C ASN A 173 7.41 15.93 2.32
N ALA A 174 8.58 15.54 2.80
CA ALA A 174 8.79 15.25 4.21
C ALA A 174 8.61 16.47 5.13
N ARG A 175 9.10 17.64 4.71
CA ARG A 175 8.91 18.91 5.46
C ARG A 175 7.45 19.30 5.60
N SER A 176 6.60 18.86 4.69
CA SER A 176 5.17 19.13 4.75
C SER A 176 4.45 18.23 5.76
N LEU A 177 5.01 17.08 6.18
CA LEU A 177 4.29 16.20 7.08
C LEU A 177 3.99 16.84 8.44
N PRO A 178 2.82 16.58 9.05
CA PRO A 178 2.60 16.91 10.45
C PRO A 178 3.58 16.12 11.33
N ARG A 179 3.91 16.69 12.49
CA ARG A 179 4.69 15.97 13.51
C ARG A 179 3.83 14.87 14.12
N ALA A 180 4.46 13.75 14.49
CA ALA A 180 3.84 12.65 15.22
C ALA A 180 2.63 11.98 14.53
N VAL A 181 2.82 11.51 13.29
CA VAL A 181 1.84 10.65 12.60
C VAL A 181 1.76 9.30 13.29
N ASP A 182 0.60 8.97 13.85
CA ASP A 182 0.39 7.81 14.73
C ASP A 182 -0.26 6.59 14.07
N ILE A 183 -0.32 6.58 12.73
CA ILE A 183 -1.01 5.53 11.96
C ILE A 183 -0.40 4.14 12.21
N PHE A 184 0.90 4.09 12.48
CA PHE A 184 1.68 2.86 12.65
C PHE A 184 1.99 2.53 14.12
N GLU A 185 1.49 3.33 15.08
CA GLU A 185 1.79 3.17 16.51
C GLU A 185 1.29 1.80 17.03
N ASP A 186 0.11 1.39 16.59
CA ASP A 186 -0.56 0.14 16.99
C ASP A 186 -0.20 -1.07 16.09
N ALA A 187 0.99 -1.09 15.48
CA ALA A 187 1.42 -2.19 14.61
C ALA A 187 2.32 -3.20 15.36
N PRO A 188 1.78 -4.16 16.15
CA PRO A 188 2.55 -5.00 17.08
C PRO A 188 3.53 -5.98 16.44
N LYS A 189 3.50 -6.15 15.12
CA LYS A 189 4.42 -7.02 14.38
C LYS A 189 5.46 -6.26 13.56
N LEU A 190 5.42 -4.92 13.59
CA LEU A 190 6.33 -4.09 12.80
C LEU A 190 7.76 -4.24 13.30
N THR A 191 8.59 -4.91 12.49
CA THR A 191 9.95 -5.29 12.85
C THR A 191 10.99 -4.67 11.92
N ARG A 192 10.61 -4.34 10.68
CA ARG A 192 11.51 -3.81 9.66
C ARG A 192 11.01 -2.47 9.14
N VAL A 193 11.85 -1.44 9.24
CA VAL A 193 11.50 -0.08 8.82
C VAL A 193 12.56 0.47 7.87
N THR A 194 12.12 0.94 6.71
CA THR A 194 12.92 1.76 5.81
C THR A 194 12.34 3.16 5.77
N MET A 195 13.15 4.19 6.03
CA MET A 195 12.73 5.60 5.95
C MET A 195 13.71 6.40 5.10
N SER A 196 13.19 7.40 4.37
CA SER A 196 14.02 8.40 3.70
C SER A 196 14.88 9.18 4.71
N SER A 197 16.09 9.55 4.30
CA SER A 197 17.09 10.25 5.12
C SER A 197 16.64 11.58 5.73
N HIS A 198 15.68 12.24 5.09
CA HIS A 198 15.16 13.54 5.52
C HIS A 198 13.91 13.44 6.40
N LEU A 199 13.48 12.23 6.77
CA LEU A 199 12.41 12.04 7.74
C LEU A 199 13.02 12.01 9.14
N SER A 200 12.55 12.93 10.00
CA SER A 200 12.85 12.88 11.43
C SER A 200 12.19 11.65 12.06
N LEU A 201 12.84 11.04 13.05
CA LEU A 201 12.33 9.88 13.77
C LEU A 201 11.00 10.19 14.51
N ASP A 202 10.77 11.45 14.88
CA ASP A 202 9.53 11.92 15.50
C ASP A 202 8.37 12.15 14.51
N THR A 203 8.64 12.04 13.20
CA THR A 203 7.62 12.27 12.17
C THR A 203 6.53 11.21 12.25
N PHE A 204 6.90 9.96 12.54
CA PHE A 204 5.98 8.84 12.69
C PHE A 204 6.14 8.22 14.07
N ARG A 205 5.03 8.02 14.78
CA ARG A 205 5.04 7.20 15.99
C ARG A 205 5.10 5.74 15.58
N LEU A 206 6.23 5.13 15.84
CA LEU A 206 6.48 3.73 15.57
C LEU A 206 6.63 2.97 16.91
N PRO A 207 6.27 1.69 16.95
CA PRO A 207 6.58 0.81 18.08
C PRO A 207 8.08 0.46 18.09
N TRP A 208 8.93 1.44 18.40
CA TRP A 208 10.38 1.33 18.23
C TRP A 208 11.02 0.14 18.96
N LYS A 209 10.46 -0.25 20.12
CA LYS A 209 10.98 -1.34 20.95
C LYS A 209 11.07 -2.69 20.22
N GLN A 210 10.20 -2.96 19.24
CA GLN A 210 10.14 -4.23 18.50
C GLN A 210 10.85 -4.17 17.14
N ILE A 211 11.37 -3.00 16.74
CA ILE A 211 12.09 -2.86 15.47
C ILE A 211 13.46 -3.55 15.60
N ILE A 212 13.71 -4.52 14.72
CA ILE A 212 14.97 -5.28 14.67
C ILE A 212 15.85 -4.85 13.50
N GLU A 213 15.27 -4.19 12.49
CA GLU A 213 15.98 -3.77 11.29
C GLU A 213 15.52 -2.37 10.87
N TYR A 214 16.50 -1.47 10.71
CA TYR A 214 16.26 -0.11 10.26
C TYR A 214 17.14 0.19 9.04
N ARG A 215 16.55 0.76 7.99
CA ARG A 215 17.23 1.13 6.75
C ARG A 215 16.97 2.59 6.39
N THR A 216 18.02 3.29 5.97
CA THR A 216 17.93 4.58 5.31
C THR A 216 19.05 4.73 4.30
N LYS A 217 18.87 5.61 3.30
CA LYS A 217 19.92 5.86 2.29
C LYS A 217 21.10 6.63 2.86
N LEU A 218 20.83 7.59 3.74
CA LEU A 218 21.81 8.56 4.22
C LEU A 218 21.41 8.97 5.64
N MET A 219 22.38 9.11 6.55
CA MET A 219 22.11 9.43 7.95
C MET A 219 23.29 10.16 8.58
N GLU A 220 23.00 11.16 9.41
CA GLU A 220 23.99 11.76 10.30
C GLU A 220 24.30 10.82 11.48
N VAL A 221 25.50 10.92 12.05
CA VAL A 221 25.93 10.06 13.17
C VAL A 221 24.98 10.17 14.37
N TRP A 222 24.49 11.39 14.67
CA TRP A 222 23.57 11.61 15.78
C TRP A 222 22.25 10.86 15.61
N ASN A 223 21.69 10.85 14.39
CA ASN A 223 20.47 10.10 14.09
C ASN A 223 20.69 8.59 14.23
N CYS A 224 21.91 8.06 14.01
CA CYS A 224 22.20 6.65 14.30
C CYS A 224 22.08 6.36 15.80
N VAL A 225 22.64 7.23 16.64
CA VAL A 225 22.55 7.09 18.10
C VAL A 225 21.10 7.19 18.56
N GLU A 226 20.32 8.10 17.98
CA GLU A 226 18.90 8.26 18.27
C GLU A 226 18.09 7.00 17.89
N VAL A 227 18.31 6.42 16.71
CA VAL A 227 17.70 5.14 16.32
C VAL A 227 18.06 4.02 17.30
N LEU A 228 19.34 3.92 17.70
CA LEU A 228 19.78 2.92 18.67
C LEU A 228 19.16 3.13 20.06
N HIS A 229 18.91 4.38 20.45
CA HIS A 229 18.23 4.71 21.70
C HIS A 229 16.75 4.30 21.66
N HIS A 230 16.04 4.57 20.56
CA HIS A 230 14.63 4.22 20.41
C HIS A 230 14.39 2.72 20.22
N ALA A 231 15.28 2.03 19.49
CA ALA A 231 15.17 0.61 19.14
C ALA A 231 16.25 -0.24 19.85
N PRO A 232 16.08 -0.54 21.16
CA PRO A 232 17.06 -1.32 21.92
C PRO A 232 17.23 -2.77 21.45
N HIS A 233 16.32 -3.26 20.59
CA HIS A 233 16.39 -4.61 20.02
C HIS A 233 16.87 -4.62 18.56
N LEU A 234 17.41 -3.50 18.07
CA LEU A 234 17.92 -3.37 16.72
C LEU A 234 19.11 -4.32 16.50
N ARG A 235 19.00 -5.19 15.49
CA ARG A 235 20.03 -6.15 15.08
C ARG A 235 20.79 -5.69 13.84
N ALA A 236 20.13 -4.90 13.00
CA ALA A 236 20.71 -4.41 11.76
C ALA A 236 20.33 -2.94 11.52
N LEU A 237 21.35 -2.09 11.36
CA LEU A 237 21.23 -0.70 10.94
C LEU A 237 21.94 -0.55 9.59
N HIS A 238 21.19 -0.22 8.55
CA HIS A 238 21.73 0.03 7.22
C HIS A 238 21.61 1.52 6.89
N ALA A 239 22.74 2.23 6.94
CA ALA A 239 22.82 3.64 6.57
C ALA A 239 24.19 3.97 5.96
N LYS A 240 24.22 4.89 5.00
CA LYS A 240 25.45 5.58 4.62
C LYS A 240 25.61 6.80 5.51
N LEU A 241 26.77 6.98 6.13
CA LEU A 241 27.03 8.15 6.98
C LEU A 241 27.34 9.38 6.12
N GLU A 242 26.71 10.51 6.42
CA GLU A 242 27.14 11.80 5.88
C GLU A 242 28.51 12.17 6.48
N ARG A 243 29.45 12.57 5.62
CA ARG A 243 30.69 13.19 6.10
C ARG A 243 30.32 14.54 6.71
N ALA A 244 30.78 14.78 7.94
CA ALA A 244 30.70 16.10 8.54
C ALA A 244 31.30 17.13 7.56
N ARG A 245 30.52 18.15 7.20
CA ARG A 245 31.06 19.31 6.49
C ARG A 245 31.88 20.08 7.51
N GLY A 246 33.20 19.93 7.43
CA GLY A 246 34.16 20.73 8.19
C GLY A 246 34.21 22.18 7.71
#